data_AF-A0A7J7KAL2-F1
#
_entry.id   AF-A0A7J7KAL2-F1
#
_cell.length_a   1.000
_cell.length_b   1.000
_cell.length_c   1.000
_cell.angle_alpha   90.00
_cell.angle_beta   90.00
_cell.angle_gamma   90.00
#
_symmetry.space_group_name_H-M   'P 1'
#
loop_
_entity.id
_entity.type
_entity.pdbx_description
1 polymer ?
#
loop_
_entity_poly.entity_id
_entity_poly.type
_entity_poly.pdbx_seq_one_letter_code
_entity_poly.pdbx_strand_id
1 'polypeptide(L)'
;MTSEQSFIRQISNVTDFPAVYDINECSVDELNSCSPNALCTNTDGSYFCTCSEEYSSDLSPHNTSAGRVCAVACEPNYCSPSHFCEERPETSPHCICIGVSKSYNISNIHVIVAKDIYKLNGIVCPLWILILSVVAFSLILSIILAVICVSKRRTQHILLQQE
;
A
#
# COMPACT_ATOMS: atom_id res chain seq x y z
N MET A 1 -43.82 28.16 18.18
CA MET A 1 -43.11 28.98 17.17
C MET A 1 -42.57 30.20 17.88
N THR A 2 -41.36 30.05 18.44
CA THR A 2 -40.07 30.66 18.00
C THR A 2 -39.83 31.97 18.77
N SER A 3 -39.38 31.96 20.03
CA SER A 3 -38.02 31.65 20.55
C SER A 3 -36.85 32.38 19.87
N GLU A 4 -37.09 33.45 19.11
CA GLU A 4 -36.04 34.05 18.28
C GLU A 4 -35.22 35.20 18.92
N GLN A 5 -35.48 35.65 20.14
CA GLN A 5 -34.74 36.82 20.67
C GLN A 5 -34.48 36.78 22.17
N SER A 6 -33.61 35.90 22.64
CA SER A 6 -33.05 36.06 24.00
C SER A 6 -31.56 35.85 24.16
N PHE A 7 -30.78 35.73 23.07
CA PHE A 7 -29.33 35.54 23.19
C PHE A 7 -28.50 36.83 23.28
N ILE A 8 -29.10 38.01 23.48
CA ILE A 8 -28.33 39.25 23.73
C ILE A 8 -29.02 40.08 24.82
N ARG A 9 -29.01 39.61 26.06
CA ARG A 9 -29.09 40.47 27.25
C ARG A 9 -28.33 39.81 28.39
N GLN A 10 -27.04 40.14 28.51
CA GLN A 10 -26.26 40.25 29.77
C GLN A 10 -24.76 40.19 29.46
N ILE A 11 -24.19 41.26 28.90
CA ILE A 11 -22.77 41.54 29.12
C ILE A 11 -22.73 42.94 29.71
N SER A 12 -22.75 43.00 31.04
CA SER A 12 -22.80 44.26 31.80
C SER A 12 -21.42 44.77 32.22
N ASN A 13 -20.36 43.96 32.05
CA ASN A 13 -18.97 44.34 32.33
C ASN A 13 -17.98 43.50 31.50
N VAL A 14 -16.82 44.07 31.16
CA VAL A 14 -15.72 43.41 30.42
C VAL A 14 -15.09 42.24 31.21
N THR A 15 -15.43 42.09 32.49
CA THR A 15 -15.02 40.99 33.36
C THR A 15 -15.98 39.80 33.36
N ASP A 16 -17.09 39.89 32.65
CA ASP A 16 -18.11 38.84 32.56
C ASP A 16 -17.88 38.03 31.27
N PHE A 17 -16.68 37.46 31.13
CA PHE A 17 -16.47 36.39 30.17
C PHE A 17 -17.20 35.17 30.72
N PRO A 18 -18.06 34.51 29.94
CA PRO A 18 -18.61 33.23 30.37
C PRO A 18 -17.42 32.34 30.70
N ALA A 19 -17.39 31.79 31.93
CA ALA A 19 -16.34 30.89 32.34
C ALA A 19 -16.32 29.71 31.36
N VAL A 20 -15.33 29.71 30.46
CA VAL A 20 -15.10 28.60 29.54
C VAL A 20 -14.48 27.51 30.39
N TYR A 21 -15.26 26.47 30.64
CA TYR A 21 -14.76 25.26 31.27
C TYR A 21 -14.37 24.29 30.17
N ASP A 22 -13.26 23.61 30.38
CA ASP A 22 -12.80 22.54 29.53
C ASP A 22 -13.81 21.38 29.55
N ILE A 23 -14.05 20.78 28.38
CA ILE A 23 -14.94 19.62 28.25
C ILE A 23 -14.03 18.39 28.26
N ASN A 24 -14.24 17.48 29.21
CA ASN A 24 -13.47 16.25 29.24
C ASN A 24 -13.98 15.24 28.21
N GLU A 25 -13.36 15.20 27.03
CA GLU A 25 -13.78 14.29 25.94
C GLU A 25 -13.50 12.81 26.27
N CYS A 26 -12.62 12.52 27.22
CA CYS A 26 -12.35 11.16 27.68
C CYS A 26 -13.45 10.61 28.61
N SER A 27 -14.39 11.45 29.07
CA SER A 27 -15.49 11.01 29.94
C SER A 27 -16.66 10.38 29.17
N VAL A 28 -16.71 10.56 27.85
CA VAL A 28 -17.78 10.06 26.97
C VAL A 28 -17.13 9.54 25.69
N ASP A 29 -17.31 8.26 25.39
CA ASP A 29 -16.67 7.61 24.22
C ASP A 29 -17.01 8.31 22.89
N GLU A 30 -18.19 8.91 22.79
CA GLU A 30 -18.65 9.65 21.60
C GLU A 30 -17.98 11.01 21.40
N LEU A 31 -17.35 11.57 22.44
CA LEU A 31 -16.65 12.86 22.38
C LEU A 31 -15.19 12.72 21.96
N ASN A 32 -14.65 11.51 21.98
CA ASN A 32 -13.30 11.23 21.55
C ASN A 32 -13.30 10.24 20.37
N SER A 33 -12.15 10.09 19.72
CA SER A 33 -11.97 9.10 18.66
C SER A 33 -10.79 8.19 18.94
N CYS A 34 -10.43 7.99 20.22
CA CYS A 34 -9.30 7.13 20.57
C CYS A 34 -9.56 5.71 20.09
N SER A 35 -8.50 4.98 19.75
CA SER A 35 -8.63 3.54 19.56
C SER A 35 -9.20 2.92 20.85
N PRO A 36 -10.03 1.87 20.77
CA PRO A 36 -10.46 1.12 21.97
C PRO A 36 -9.28 0.54 22.76
N ASN A 37 -8.11 0.44 22.13
CA ASN A 37 -6.86 -0.05 22.72
C ASN A 37 -5.90 1.10 23.12
N ALA A 38 -6.39 2.33 23.20
CA ALA A 38 -5.63 3.51 23.61
C ALA A 38 -6.16 4.09 24.92
N LEU A 39 -5.24 4.67 25.70
CA LEU A 39 -5.55 5.52 26.83
C LEU A 39 -5.88 6.94 26.34
N CYS A 40 -7.06 7.44 26.68
CA CYS A 40 -7.44 8.83 26.48
C CYS A 40 -6.95 9.70 27.64
N THR A 41 -6.26 10.79 27.34
CA THR A 41 -5.85 11.80 28.32
C THR A 41 -6.44 13.16 27.96
N ASN A 42 -7.22 13.72 28.88
CA ASN A 42 -7.82 15.04 28.73
C ASN A 42 -6.79 16.15 28.94
N THR A 43 -6.89 17.23 28.19
CA THR A 43 -6.04 18.42 28.27
C THR A 43 -6.88 19.68 28.17
N ASP A 44 -6.37 20.82 28.65
CA ASP A 44 -7.12 22.08 28.54
C ASP A 44 -7.35 22.45 27.05
N GLY A 45 -8.61 22.40 26.63
CA GLY A 45 -9.08 22.68 25.27
C GLY A 45 -8.94 21.54 24.26
N SER A 46 -8.53 20.32 24.68
CA SER A 46 -8.40 19.16 23.79
C SER A 46 -8.17 17.84 24.53
N TYR A 47 -7.84 16.78 23.80
CA TYR A 47 -7.43 15.51 24.36
C TYR A 47 -6.41 14.83 23.44
N PHE A 48 -5.59 13.94 24.00
CA PHE A 48 -4.71 13.09 23.21
C PHE A 48 -4.88 11.63 23.60
N CYS A 49 -4.58 10.74 22.65
CA CYS A 49 -4.63 9.31 22.87
C CYS A 49 -3.22 8.74 22.82
N THR A 50 -2.98 7.70 23.59
CA THR A 50 -1.72 6.95 23.58
C THR A 50 -2.05 5.47 23.57
N CYS A 51 -1.49 4.71 22.64
CA CYS A 51 -1.71 3.26 22.61
C CYS A 51 -1.23 2.63 23.93
N SER A 52 -2.02 1.70 24.46
CA SER A 52 -1.68 0.97 25.68
C SER A 52 -0.39 0.16 25.49
N GLU A 53 0.29 -0.21 26.58
CA GLU A 53 1.61 -0.89 26.52
C GLU A 53 1.58 -2.19 25.69
N GLU A 54 0.44 -2.88 25.66
CA GLU A 54 0.20 -4.12 24.90
C GLU A 54 0.06 -3.87 23.38
N TYR A 55 -0.09 -2.61 22.96
CA TYR A 55 -0.25 -2.14 21.59
C TYR A 55 0.88 -1.17 21.26
N SER A 56 2.07 -1.73 21.04
CA SER A 56 3.31 -0.97 20.92
C SER A 56 3.47 -0.20 19.60
N SER A 57 2.54 -0.31 18.65
CA SER A 57 2.60 0.44 17.38
C SER A 57 1.34 1.27 17.15
N ASP A 58 1.55 2.57 16.94
CA ASP A 58 0.54 3.49 16.43
C ASP A 58 0.64 3.54 14.89
N LEU A 59 -0.40 3.05 14.23
CA LEU A 59 -0.52 3.02 12.77
C LEU A 59 -1.33 4.21 12.22
N SER A 60 -1.58 5.23 13.05
CA SER A 60 -2.28 6.44 12.63
C SER A 60 -1.49 7.15 11.50
N PRO A 61 -2.15 7.61 10.42
CA PRO A 61 -1.48 8.40 9.37
C PRO A 61 -0.69 9.59 9.92
N HIS A 62 0.39 9.98 9.23
CA HIS A 62 1.35 11.03 9.64
C HIS A 62 0.77 12.47 9.68
N ASN A 63 -0.54 12.62 9.71
CA ASN A 63 -1.29 13.87 9.78
C ASN A 63 -2.56 13.76 10.65
N THR A 64 -2.74 12.63 11.33
CA THR A 64 -3.83 12.40 12.28
C THR A 64 -3.29 12.42 13.71
N SER A 65 -4.17 12.65 14.69
CA SER A 65 -3.81 12.52 16.11
C SER A 65 -3.29 11.10 16.38
N ALA A 66 -2.27 10.98 17.21
CA ALA A 66 -1.75 9.69 17.66
C ALA A 66 -2.81 8.90 18.45
N GLY A 67 -2.64 7.58 18.51
CA GLY A 67 -3.46 6.66 19.29
C GLY A 67 -4.87 6.44 18.73
N ARG A 68 -5.10 6.75 17.44
CA ARG A 68 -6.37 6.48 16.74
C ARG A 68 -6.41 5.06 16.17
N VAL A 69 -5.25 4.53 15.80
CA VAL A 69 -5.09 3.18 15.25
C VAL A 69 -3.97 2.45 15.99
N CYS A 70 -4.32 1.71 17.04
CA CYS A 70 -3.36 0.98 17.86
C CYS A 70 -3.30 -0.50 17.47
N ALA A 71 -2.10 -0.96 17.09
CA ALA A 71 -1.83 -2.34 16.75
C ALA A 71 -0.85 -2.96 17.74
N VAL A 72 -0.94 -4.28 17.87
CA VAL A 72 0.11 -5.06 18.53
C VAL A 72 1.24 -5.20 17.52
N ALA A 73 2.47 -4.83 17.89
CA ALA A 73 3.61 -5.01 17.02
C ALA A 73 4.10 -6.46 17.03
N CYS A 74 4.78 -6.86 15.96
CA CYS A 74 5.38 -8.18 15.86
C CYS A 74 6.62 -8.29 16.78
N GLU A 75 6.46 -8.94 17.93
CA GLU A 75 7.57 -9.26 18.83
C GLU A 75 8.46 -10.40 18.26
N PRO A 76 9.76 -10.48 18.64
CA PRO A 76 10.74 -11.37 18.00
C PRO A 76 10.44 -12.88 18.08
N ASN A 77 9.43 -13.31 18.85
CA ASN A 77 8.98 -14.70 18.95
C ASN A 77 7.45 -14.87 18.82
N TYR A 78 6.75 -13.83 18.33
CA TYR A 78 5.29 -13.86 18.23
C TYR A 78 4.80 -14.96 17.28
N CYS A 79 5.47 -15.12 16.14
CA CYS A 79 5.23 -16.22 15.19
C CYS A 79 6.33 -17.27 15.24
N SER A 80 6.00 -18.51 14.85
CA SER A 80 7.01 -19.54 14.62
C SER A 80 8.00 -19.12 13.53
N PRO A 81 9.26 -19.60 13.54
CA PRO A 81 10.29 -19.19 12.56
C PRO A 81 9.92 -19.37 11.07
N SER A 82 8.96 -20.25 10.76
CA SER A 82 8.46 -20.51 9.40
C SER A 82 7.34 -19.56 8.94
N HIS A 83 6.94 -18.59 9.76
CA HIS A 83 5.84 -17.69 9.48
C HIS A 83 6.32 -16.23 9.49
N PHE A 84 5.71 -15.44 8.61
CA PHE A 84 5.86 -13.99 8.60
C PHE A 84 4.72 -13.37 9.41
N CYS A 85 5.04 -12.40 10.26
CA CYS A 85 4.05 -11.69 11.06
C CYS A 85 3.59 -10.44 10.28
N GLU A 86 2.29 -10.36 10.00
CA GLU A 86 1.66 -9.19 9.40
C GLU A 86 0.91 -8.40 10.49
N GLU A 87 1.23 -7.11 10.61
CA GLU A 87 0.57 -6.20 11.55
C GLU A 87 -0.86 -5.89 11.08
N ARG A 88 -1.83 -5.97 11.99
CA ARG A 88 -3.22 -5.61 11.71
C ARG A 88 -3.70 -4.52 12.66
N PRO A 89 -4.33 -3.44 12.14
CA PRO A 89 -4.71 -2.26 12.92
C PRO A 89 -5.82 -2.48 13.95
N GLU A 90 -6.65 -3.53 13.81
CA GLU A 90 -7.81 -3.76 14.68
C GLU A 90 -7.87 -5.17 15.29
N THR A 91 -6.87 -6.01 15.02
CA THR A 91 -6.86 -7.42 15.46
C THR A 91 -5.44 -7.87 15.80
N SER A 92 -5.31 -9.01 16.50
CA SER A 92 -4.00 -9.62 16.75
C SER A 92 -3.22 -9.83 15.43
N PRO A 93 -1.87 -9.67 15.45
CA PRO A 93 -1.04 -9.87 14.28
C PRO A 93 -1.26 -11.25 13.69
N HIS A 94 -1.27 -11.32 12.35
CA HIS A 94 -1.56 -12.56 11.65
C HIS A 94 -0.27 -13.23 11.19
N CYS A 95 -0.06 -14.48 11.62
CA CYS A 95 1.07 -15.29 11.16
C CYS A 95 0.75 -15.90 9.80
N ILE A 96 1.35 -15.36 8.74
CA ILE A 96 1.22 -15.87 7.38
C ILE A 96 2.31 -16.91 7.16
N CYS A 97 1.91 -18.12 6.77
CA CYS A 97 2.88 -19.14 6.37
C CYS A 97 3.60 -18.68 5.11
N ILE A 98 4.93 -18.57 5.18
CA ILE A 98 5.72 -18.29 3.99
C ILE A 98 5.80 -19.61 3.23
N GLY A 99 4.85 -19.83 2.32
CA GLY A 99 4.85 -20.99 1.43
C GLY A 99 6.15 -21.01 0.62
N VAL A 100 7.14 -21.75 1.13
CA VAL A 100 8.52 -21.92 0.63
C VAL A 100 9.29 -20.62 0.33
N SER A 101 9.83 -20.00 1.37
CA SER A 101 11.08 -19.23 1.26
C SER A 101 12.24 -20.10 1.77
N LYS A 102 13.34 -20.18 1.01
CA LYS A 102 14.61 -20.56 1.64
C LYS A 102 15.11 -19.33 2.37
N SER A 103 15.21 -19.40 3.70
CA SER A 103 15.92 -18.42 4.50
C SER A 103 17.40 -18.78 4.50
N TYR A 104 18.26 -17.81 4.21
CA TYR A 104 19.70 -17.93 4.35
C TYR A 104 20.18 -16.92 5.39
N ASN A 105 20.93 -17.40 6.37
CA ASN A 105 21.55 -16.58 7.39
C ASN A 105 23.02 -16.40 6.99
N ILE A 106 23.33 -15.28 6.35
CA ILE A 106 24.70 -14.95 5.92
C ILE A 106 25.16 -13.79 6.77
N SER A 107 26.14 -14.01 7.65
CA SER A 107 26.84 -12.96 8.39
C SER A 107 25.92 -11.93 9.06
N ASN A 108 24.92 -12.40 9.83
CA ASN A 108 23.90 -11.60 10.54
C ASN A 108 22.86 -10.89 9.66
N ILE A 109 22.73 -11.24 8.38
CA ILE A 109 21.69 -10.72 7.50
C ILE A 109 20.69 -11.83 7.19
N HIS A 110 19.44 -11.61 7.57
CA HIS A 110 18.33 -12.53 7.28
C HIS A 110 17.73 -12.19 5.92
N VAL A 111 17.98 -13.05 4.93
CA VAL A 111 17.46 -12.86 3.55
C VAL A 111 16.26 -13.77 3.34
N ILE A 112 15.09 -13.18 3.10
CA ILE A 112 13.86 -13.90 2.78
C ILE A 112 13.65 -13.88 1.27
N VAL A 113 13.78 -15.02 0.61
CA VAL A 113 13.47 -15.16 -0.82
C VAL A 113 12.00 -15.56 -0.98
N ALA A 114 11.16 -14.61 -1.38
CA ALA A 114 9.76 -14.89 -1.66
C ALA A 114 9.61 -15.86 -2.84
N LYS A 115 8.68 -16.81 -2.75
CA LYS A 115 8.35 -17.73 -3.85
C LYS A 115 7.87 -16.98 -5.10
N ASP A 116 7.40 -15.75 -4.98
CA ASP A 116 6.89 -14.89 -6.06
C ASP A 116 7.93 -14.47 -7.12
N ILE A 117 9.15 -15.02 -7.12
CA ILE A 117 10.05 -14.95 -8.29
C ILE A 117 9.36 -15.45 -9.58
N TYR A 118 8.40 -16.37 -9.50
CA TYR A 118 7.61 -16.77 -10.68
C TYR A 118 6.58 -15.72 -11.13
N LYS A 119 6.24 -14.69 -10.33
CA LYS A 119 5.43 -13.55 -10.80
C LYS A 119 6.22 -12.61 -11.72
N LEU A 120 7.56 -12.60 -11.63
CA LEU A 120 8.42 -11.90 -12.62
C LEU A 120 8.40 -12.56 -14.01
N ASN A 121 7.93 -13.81 -14.14
CA ASN A 121 7.74 -14.44 -15.46
C ASN A 121 6.64 -13.76 -16.30
N GLY A 122 5.85 -12.85 -15.72
CA GLY A 122 4.94 -11.99 -16.46
C GLY A 122 5.63 -11.06 -17.46
N ILE A 123 6.93 -10.78 -17.30
CA ILE A 123 7.74 -9.97 -18.24
C ILE A 123 8.55 -10.87 -19.19
N VAL A 124 8.96 -12.05 -18.74
CA VAL A 124 9.75 -12.99 -19.55
C VAL A 124 8.91 -13.53 -20.72
N CYS A 125 7.64 -13.88 -20.49
CA CYS A 125 6.74 -14.36 -21.54
C CYS A 125 6.52 -13.34 -22.70
N PRO A 126 6.16 -12.07 -22.45
CA PRO A 126 5.98 -11.09 -23.52
C PRO A 126 7.28 -10.76 -24.26
N LEU A 127 8.45 -10.78 -23.58
CA LEU A 127 9.73 -10.57 -24.24
C LEU A 127 10.05 -11.69 -25.24
N TRP A 128 9.81 -12.95 -24.87
CA TRP A 128 10.01 -14.10 -25.76
C TRP A 128 9.04 -14.09 -26.94
N ILE A 129 7.77 -13.70 -26.72
CA ILE A 129 6.78 -13.56 -27.80
C ILE A 129 7.18 -12.45 -28.79
N LEU A 130 7.71 -11.32 -28.30
CA LEU A 130 8.24 -10.24 -29.14
C LEU A 130 9.45 -10.68 -29.96
N ILE A 131 10.36 -11.48 -29.38
CA ILE A 131 11.52 -12.00 -30.10
C ILE A 131 11.07 -12.97 -31.22
N LEU A 132 10.13 -13.88 -30.93
CA LEU A 132 9.61 -14.82 -31.92
C LEU A 132 8.87 -14.13 -33.07
N SER A 133 8.12 -13.06 -32.79
CA SER A 133 7.40 -12.31 -33.83
C SER A 133 8.34 -11.55 -34.77
N VAL A 134 9.42 -10.95 -34.23
CA VAL A 134 10.44 -10.27 -35.03
C VAL A 134 11.17 -11.27 -35.95
N VAL A 135 11.58 -12.42 -35.42
CA VAL A 135 12.25 -13.47 -36.23
C VAL A 135 11.33 -13.97 -37.35
N ALA A 136 10.05 -14.23 -37.04
CA ALA A 136 9.08 -14.65 -38.05
C ALA A 136 8.92 -13.61 -39.16
N PHE A 137 8.83 -12.32 -38.81
CA PHE A 137 8.71 -11.24 -39.80
C PHE A 137 9.96 -11.12 -40.68
N SER A 138 11.16 -11.22 -40.11
CA SER A 138 12.41 -11.19 -40.88
C SER A 138 12.52 -12.35 -41.88
N LEU A 139 12.07 -13.56 -41.50
CA LEU A 139 12.04 -14.71 -42.40
C LEU A 139 11.03 -14.52 -43.54
N ILE A 140 9.82 -14.05 -43.22
CA ILE A 140 8.78 -13.79 -44.22
C ILE A 140 9.26 -12.73 -45.22
N LEU A 141 9.84 -11.62 -44.75
CA LEU A 141 10.38 -10.57 -45.61
C LEU A 141 11.49 -11.10 -46.54
N SER A 142 12.38 -11.94 -46.01
CA SER A 142 13.47 -12.55 -46.79
C SER A 142 12.92 -13.43 -47.93
N ILE A 143 11.87 -14.21 -47.65
CA ILE A 143 11.20 -15.05 -48.66
C ILE A 143 10.52 -14.19 -49.71
N ILE A 144 9.80 -13.13 -49.32
CA ILE A 144 9.13 -12.21 -50.26
C ILE A 144 10.15 -11.56 -51.19
N LEU A 145 11.27 -11.05 -50.65
CA LEU A 145 12.34 -10.45 -51.45
C LEU A 145 12.98 -11.48 -52.41
N ALA A 146 13.17 -12.72 -51.97
CA ALA A 146 13.67 -13.79 -52.83
C ALA A 146 12.70 -14.09 -53.98
N VAL A 147 11.40 -14.20 -53.71
CA VAL A 147 10.36 -14.42 -54.74
C VAL A 147 10.30 -13.25 -55.71
N ILE A 148 10.32 -12.01 -55.23
CA ILE A 148 10.36 -10.81 -56.08
C ILE A 148 11.64 -10.81 -56.94
N CYS A 149 12.79 -11.18 -56.38
CA CYS A 149 14.05 -11.26 -57.11
C CYS A 149 14.00 -12.33 -58.21
N VAL A 150 13.50 -13.54 -57.92
CA VAL A 150 13.32 -14.61 -58.90
C VAL A 150 12.31 -14.20 -59.98
N SER A 151 11.19 -13.59 -59.58
CA SER A 151 10.18 -13.08 -60.50
C SER A 151 10.75 -12.02 -61.44
N LYS A 152 11.44 -11.01 -60.90
CA LYS A 152 12.08 -9.93 -61.68
C LYS A 152 13.17 -10.47 -62.60
N ARG A 153 14.01 -11.41 -62.13
CA ARG A 153 15.03 -12.08 -62.96
C ARG A 153 14.38 -12.84 -64.11
N ARG A 154 13.27 -13.54 -63.85
CA ARG A 154 12.50 -14.26 -64.87
C ARG A 154 11.91 -13.32 -65.92
N THR A 155 11.33 -12.19 -65.50
CA THR A 155 10.81 -11.17 -66.42
C THR A 155 11.91 -10.56 -67.29
N GLN A 156 13.08 -10.24 -66.72
CA GLN A 156 14.22 -9.72 -67.47
C GLN A 156 14.74 -10.73 -68.50
N HIS A 157 14.80 -12.01 -68.15
CA HIS A 157 15.25 -13.08 -69.05
C HIS A 157 14.29 -13.31 -70.23
N ILE A 158 12.98 -13.11 -70.02
CA ILE A 158 11.96 -13.19 -71.08
C ILE A 158 12.07 -11.98 -72.03
N LEU A 159 12.30 -10.78 -71.50
CA LEU A 159 12.44 -9.56 -72.32
C LEU A 159 13.71 -9.59 -73.19
N LEU A 160 14.82 -10.13 -72.70
CA LEU A 160 16.06 -10.32 -73.47
C LEU A 160 15.97 -11.39 -74.57
N GLN A 161 14.93 -12.23 -74.57
CA GLN A 161 14.68 -13.21 -75.65
C GLN A 161 13.73 -12.66 -76.74
N GLN A 162 13.26 -11.42 -76.61
CA GLN A 162 12.37 -10.75 -77.58
C GLN A 162 13.07 -9.67 -78.42
N GLU A 163 14.37 -9.43 -78.20
CA GLU A 163 15.29 -8.66 -79.06
C GLU A 163 16.08 -9.60 -79.98
#